data_AF-A0A382T5Y5-F1
#
_entry.id   AF-A0A382T5Y5-F1
#
_cell.length_a   1.000
_cell.length_b   1.000
_cell.length_c   1.000
_cell.angle_alpha   90.00
_cell.angle_beta   90.00
_cell.angle_gamma   90.00
#
_symmetry.space_group_name_H-M   'P 1'
#
loop_
_entity.id
_entity.type
_entity.pdbx_description
1 polymer ?
#
loop_
_entity_poly.entity_id
_entity_poly.type
_entity_poly.pdbx_seq_one_letter_code
_entity_poly.pdbx_strand_id
1 'polypeptide(L)'
;MSTSPLAGIETELAKLPTAVLEAYKEAVESIESAFGEEELILWAKEGLAIGTQTVRSWESAVEYYKVGPQVSRFLSFPSFMQWARCGTYLAQDSPTLAVAFFKASASIVPNLRPQYIPRWAGLGRSLYKG
;
A
#
# COMPACT_ATOMS: atom_id res chain seq x y z
N MET A 1 -27.32 10.21 -8.30
CA MET A 1 -26.00 10.59 -8.86
C MET A 1 -25.03 9.52 -8.41
N SER A 2 -24.62 8.62 -9.29
CA SER A 2 -23.69 7.55 -8.94
C SER A 2 -22.29 8.14 -8.94
N THR A 3 -21.80 8.56 -7.78
CA THR A 3 -20.41 8.99 -7.61
C THR A 3 -19.50 7.81 -7.99
N SER A 4 -18.51 8.04 -8.85
CA SER A 4 -17.52 7.01 -9.20
C SER A 4 -16.90 6.45 -7.90
N PRO A 5 -16.69 5.12 -7.77
CA PRO A 5 -16.10 4.52 -6.58
C PRO A 5 -14.77 5.17 -6.15
N LEU A 6 -13.97 5.63 -7.11
CA LEU A 6 -12.71 6.35 -6.85
C LEU A 6 -12.95 7.71 -6.20
N ALA A 7 -13.96 8.47 -6.64
CA ALA A 7 -14.31 9.76 -6.03
C ALA A 7 -14.73 9.61 -4.56
N GLY A 8 -15.40 8.51 -4.23
CA GLY A 8 -15.70 8.15 -2.84
C GLY A 8 -14.43 7.92 -2.02
N ILE A 9 -13.46 7.19 -2.58
CA ILE A 9 -12.18 6.90 -1.92
C ILE A 9 -11.35 8.18 -1.74
N GLU A 10 -11.25 9.03 -2.76
CA GLU A 10 -10.55 10.32 -2.67
C GLU A 10 -11.12 11.21 -1.57
N THR A 11 -12.45 11.21 -1.40
CA THR A 11 -13.12 11.95 -0.33
C THR A 11 -12.72 11.43 1.05
N GLU A 12 -12.60 10.11 1.22
CA GLU A 12 -12.14 9.52 2.48
C GLU A 12 -10.63 9.78 2.72
N LEU A 13 -9.80 9.68 1.69
CA LEU A 13 -8.36 10.00 1.78
C LEU A 13 -8.13 11.47 2.15
N ALA A 14 -8.98 12.38 1.68
CA ALA A 14 -8.92 13.80 2.03
C ALA A 14 -9.20 14.11 3.52
N LYS A 15 -9.73 13.14 4.29
CA LYS A 15 -9.90 13.26 5.74
C LYS A 15 -8.62 12.93 6.52
N LEU A 16 -7.65 12.27 5.87
CA LEU A 16 -6.33 11.97 6.42
C LEU A 16 -5.37 13.16 6.18
N PRO A 17 -4.16 13.17 6.77
CA PRO A 17 -3.16 14.19 6.45
C PRO A 17 -2.92 14.31 4.93
N THR A 18 -2.74 15.54 4.45
CA THR A 18 -2.68 15.88 3.01
C THR A 18 -1.69 15.03 2.22
N ALA A 19 -0.57 14.65 2.86
CA ALA A 19 0.46 13.78 2.27
C ALA A 19 -0.08 12.45 1.74
N VAL A 20 -1.17 11.90 2.31
CA VAL A 20 -1.77 10.65 1.84
C VAL A 20 -2.43 10.85 0.48
N LEU A 21 -3.24 11.92 0.34
CA LEU A 21 -3.94 12.22 -0.90
C LEU A 21 -2.97 12.63 -2.01
N GLU A 22 -1.91 13.36 -1.67
CA GLU A 22 -0.82 13.70 -2.60
C GLU A 22 -0.14 12.44 -3.14
N ALA A 23 0.27 11.52 -2.26
CA ALA A 23 0.90 10.26 -2.65
C ALA A 23 -0.02 9.39 -3.52
N TYR A 24 -1.32 9.36 -3.21
CA TYR A 24 -2.33 8.68 -4.04
C TYR A 24 -2.38 9.27 -5.45
N LYS A 25 -2.50 10.60 -5.57
CA LYS A 25 -2.60 11.30 -6.86
C LYS A 25 -1.34 11.17 -7.70
N GLU A 26 -0.17 11.19 -7.07
CA GLU A 26 1.11 10.97 -7.77
C GLU A 26 1.22 9.54 -8.34
N ALA A 27 0.57 8.56 -7.71
CA ALA A 27 0.68 7.16 -8.08
C ALA A 27 -0.43 6.66 -9.03
N VAL A 28 -1.61 7.29 -9.02
CA VAL A 28 -2.83 6.77 -9.65
C VAL A 28 -2.66 6.43 -11.13
N GLU A 29 -2.07 7.34 -11.92
CA GLU A 29 -1.88 7.15 -13.38
C GLU A 29 -0.96 5.95 -13.68
N SER A 30 0.09 5.77 -12.87
CA SER A 30 1.04 4.67 -13.04
C SER A 30 0.43 3.32 -12.66
N ILE A 31 -0.45 3.29 -11.66
CA ILE A 31 -1.13 2.07 -11.23
C ILE A 31 -2.25 1.71 -12.21
N GLU A 32 -3.04 2.68 -12.65
CA GLU A 32 -4.09 2.48 -13.64
C GLU A 32 -3.53 1.86 -14.91
N SER A 33 -2.38 2.37 -15.38
CA SER A 33 -1.67 1.83 -16.54
C SER A 33 -1.19 0.38 -16.36
N ALA A 34 -0.99 -0.08 -15.11
CA ALA A 34 -0.46 -1.41 -14.82
C ALA A 34 -1.57 -2.48 -14.62
N PHE A 35 -2.70 -2.09 -14.02
CA PHE A 35 -3.69 -3.02 -13.46
C PHE A 35 -5.13 -2.79 -13.96
N GLY A 36 -5.42 -1.65 -14.61
CA GLY A 36 -6.76 -1.33 -15.10
C GLY A 36 -7.75 -0.91 -14.01
N GLU A 37 -9.00 -0.64 -14.39
CA GLU A 37 -9.96 0.13 -13.57
C GLU A 37 -10.43 -0.61 -12.29
N GLU A 38 -10.84 -1.88 -12.39
CA GLU A 38 -11.33 -2.63 -11.23
C GLU A 38 -10.23 -2.85 -10.18
N GLU A 39 -9.02 -3.15 -10.65
CA GLU A 39 -7.84 -3.36 -9.82
C GLU A 39 -7.36 -2.04 -9.20
N LEU A 40 -7.48 -0.91 -9.91
CA LEU A 40 -7.20 0.42 -9.39
C LEU A 40 -8.10 0.77 -8.19
N ILE A 41 -9.39 0.43 -8.26
CA ILE A 41 -10.32 0.63 -7.13
C ILE A 41 -9.88 -0.18 -5.91
N LEU A 42 -9.43 -1.42 -6.12
CA LEU A 42 -8.96 -2.29 -5.03
C LEU A 42 -7.65 -1.79 -4.42
N TRP A 43 -6.69 -1.35 -5.24
CA TRP A 43 -5.47 -0.68 -4.78
C TRP A 43 -5.77 0.57 -3.95
N ALA A 44 -6.67 1.42 -4.45
CA ALA A 44 -7.07 2.64 -3.76
C ALA A 44 -7.71 2.35 -2.40
N LYS A 45 -8.62 1.36 -2.34
CA LYS A 45 -9.26 0.89 -1.09
C LYS A 45 -8.26 0.31 -0.09
N GLU A 46 -7.28 -0.46 -0.55
CA GLU A 46 -6.28 -1.06 0.33
C GLU A 46 -5.39 0.02 0.97
N GLY A 47 -4.96 1.02 0.20
CA GLY A 47 -4.20 2.15 0.76
C GLY A 47 -4.99 2.97 1.78
N LEU A 48 -6.29 3.19 1.54
CA LEU A 48 -7.19 3.80 2.53
C LEU A 48 -7.27 2.93 3.79
N ALA A 49 -7.48 1.61 3.63
CA ALA A 49 -7.55 0.68 4.74
C ALA A 49 -6.27 0.67 5.59
N ILE A 50 -5.08 0.73 4.95
CA ILE A 50 -3.80 0.88 5.64
C ILE A 50 -3.79 2.17 6.45
N GLY A 51 -4.17 3.29 5.85
CA GLY A 51 -4.12 4.61 6.46
C GLY A 51 -5.03 4.79 7.67
N THR A 52 -6.07 3.95 7.81
CA THR A 52 -7.08 4.06 8.85
C THR A 52 -6.95 3.02 9.97
N GLN A 53 -5.90 2.19 9.99
CA GLN A 53 -5.75 1.17 11.05
C GLN A 53 -5.54 1.78 12.44
N THR A 54 -4.72 2.82 12.56
CA THR A 54 -4.43 3.55 13.81
C THR A 54 -4.20 5.04 13.51
N VAL A 55 -4.08 5.87 14.55
CA VAL A 55 -3.83 7.33 14.43
C VAL A 55 -2.60 7.66 13.57
N ARG A 56 -1.57 6.82 13.55
CA ARG A 56 -0.33 7.05 12.77
C ARG A 56 -0.19 6.17 11.53
N SER A 57 -1.17 5.31 11.23
CA SER A 57 -1.06 4.38 10.08
C SER A 57 -1.12 5.09 8.72
N TRP A 58 -1.51 6.37 8.69
CA TRP A 58 -1.44 7.19 7.48
C TRP A 58 -0.02 7.27 6.90
N GLU A 59 1.03 7.22 7.73
CA GLU A 59 2.43 7.19 7.25
C GLU A 59 2.71 5.95 6.41
N SER A 60 2.15 4.80 6.82
CA SER A 60 2.25 3.55 6.07
C SER A 60 1.50 3.62 4.74
N ALA A 61 0.36 4.29 4.69
CA ALA A 61 -0.39 4.52 3.45
C ALA A 61 0.37 5.40 2.45
N VAL A 62 1.05 6.45 2.93
CA VAL A 62 1.92 7.29 2.10
C VAL A 62 3.00 6.43 1.41
N GLU A 63 3.69 5.59 2.17
CA GLU A 63 4.74 4.72 1.60
C GLU A 63 4.17 3.67 0.65
N TYR A 64 3.01 3.09 0.97
CA TYR A 64 2.30 2.17 0.08
C TYR A 64 2.02 2.80 -1.28
N TYR A 65 1.45 4.02 -1.29
CA TYR A 65 1.15 4.71 -2.54
C TYR A 65 2.41 5.10 -3.31
N LYS A 66 3.45 5.62 -2.62
CA LYS A 66 4.73 6.00 -3.26
C LYS A 66 5.48 4.82 -3.87
N VAL A 67 5.48 3.67 -3.19
CA VAL A 67 6.24 2.50 -3.62
C VAL A 67 5.44 1.60 -4.58
N GLY A 68 4.10 1.66 -4.52
CA GLY A 68 3.19 0.89 -5.36
C GLY A 68 3.57 0.87 -6.85
N PRO A 69 3.77 2.02 -7.52
CA PRO A 69 4.15 2.07 -8.93
C PRO A 69 5.46 1.36 -9.29
N GLN A 70 6.40 1.23 -8.35
CA GLN A 70 7.65 0.50 -8.58
C GLN A 70 7.42 -0.99 -8.40
N VAL A 71 6.66 -1.38 -7.37
CA VAL A 71 6.35 -2.78 -7.04
C VAL A 71 5.42 -3.41 -8.09
N SER A 72 4.48 -2.64 -8.66
CA SER A 72 3.55 -3.11 -9.69
C SER A 72 4.24 -3.61 -10.96
N ARG A 73 5.46 -3.13 -11.25
CA ARG A 73 6.26 -3.57 -12.40
C ARG A 73 6.77 -5.00 -12.28
N PHE A 74 6.80 -5.57 -11.07
CA PHE A 74 7.39 -6.87 -10.77
C PHE A 74 6.38 -7.92 -10.31
N LEU A 75 5.17 -7.49 -9.94
CA LEU A 75 4.14 -8.36 -9.37
C LEU A 75 2.88 -8.36 -10.24
N SER A 76 2.31 -9.54 -10.48
CA SER A 76 0.91 -9.63 -10.91
C SER A 76 0.00 -9.03 -9.85
N PHE A 77 -1.17 -8.52 -10.24
CA PHE A 77 -2.09 -7.87 -9.30
C PHE A 77 -2.44 -8.73 -8.06
N PRO A 78 -2.71 -10.05 -8.16
CA PRO A 78 -2.92 -10.88 -6.97
C PRO A 78 -1.73 -10.90 -6.00
N SER A 79 -0.50 -10.95 -6.54
CA SER A 79 0.74 -10.92 -5.75
C SER A 79 0.97 -9.53 -5.14
N PHE A 80 0.66 -8.48 -5.89
CA PHE A 80 0.72 -7.10 -5.44
C PHE A 80 -0.25 -6.87 -4.26
N MET A 81 -1.47 -7.38 -4.34
CA MET A 81 -2.44 -7.28 -3.25
C MET A 81 -2.02 -8.12 -2.03
N GLN A 82 -1.36 -9.25 -2.23
CA GLN A 82 -0.77 -10.01 -1.12
C GLN A 82 0.32 -9.19 -0.42
N TRP A 83 1.18 -8.51 -1.17
CA TRP A 83 2.19 -7.58 -0.63
C TRP A 83 1.54 -6.43 0.16
N ALA A 84 0.52 -5.79 -0.40
CA ALA A 84 -0.21 -4.70 0.24
C ALA A 84 -0.82 -5.14 1.59
N ARG A 85 -1.52 -6.27 1.59
CA ARG A 85 -2.11 -6.86 2.81
C ARG A 85 -1.08 -7.22 3.87
N CYS A 86 0.11 -7.69 3.48
CA CYS A 86 1.20 -7.88 4.44
C CYS A 86 1.52 -6.57 5.16
N GLY A 87 1.62 -5.47 4.43
CA GLY A 87 1.81 -4.13 5.00
C GLY A 87 0.64 -3.68 5.88
N THR A 88 -0.61 -3.97 5.49
CA THR A 88 -1.80 -3.71 6.32
C THR A 88 -1.73 -4.42 7.67
N TYR A 89 -1.38 -5.72 7.68
CA TYR A 89 -1.18 -6.47 8.93
C TYR A 89 -0.03 -5.90 9.78
N LEU A 90 1.09 -5.54 9.15
CA LEU A 90 2.20 -4.90 9.87
C LEU A 90 1.79 -3.55 10.46
N ALA A 91 0.92 -2.78 9.78
CA ALA A 91 0.47 -1.47 10.25
C ALA A 91 -0.47 -1.57 11.46
N GLN A 92 -1.15 -2.71 11.64
CA GLN A 92 -1.92 -3.02 12.84
C GLN A 92 -1.01 -3.29 14.04
N ASP A 93 0.12 -3.97 13.83
CA ASP A 93 1.10 -4.20 14.91
C ASP A 93 1.90 -2.92 15.21
N SER A 94 2.40 -2.25 14.17
CA SER A 94 3.22 -1.04 14.27
C SER A 94 3.28 -0.28 12.93
N PRO A 95 2.80 0.98 12.87
CA PRO A 95 2.91 1.82 11.68
C PRO A 95 4.35 2.02 11.19
N THR A 96 5.32 2.15 12.11
CA THR A 96 6.74 2.31 11.77
C THR A 96 7.31 1.06 11.11
N LEU A 97 6.88 -0.13 11.54
CA LEU A 97 7.25 -1.39 10.91
C LEU A 97 6.69 -1.50 9.49
N ALA A 98 5.42 -1.13 9.29
CA ALA A 98 4.82 -1.11 7.95
C ALA A 98 5.48 -0.09 7.01
N VAL A 99 5.83 1.09 7.52
CA VAL A 99 6.62 2.10 6.78
C VAL A 99 7.95 1.51 6.32
N ALA A 100 8.69 0.84 7.22
CA ALA A 100 9.97 0.21 6.88
C ALA A 100 9.80 -0.91 5.84
N PHE A 101 8.76 -1.74 5.98
CA PHE A 101 8.41 -2.78 5.01
C PHE A 101 8.15 -2.19 3.62
N PHE A 102 7.28 -1.18 3.50
CA PHE A 102 6.96 -0.56 2.23
C PHE A 102 8.18 0.10 1.59
N LYS A 103 8.97 0.89 2.35
CA LYS A 103 10.21 1.49 1.85
C LYS A 103 11.20 0.46 1.30
N ALA A 104 11.44 -0.61 2.06
CA ALA A 104 12.36 -1.67 1.66
C ALA A 104 11.86 -2.42 0.41
N SER A 105 10.54 -2.52 0.22
CA SER A 105 9.92 -3.31 -0.85
C SER A 105 10.38 -2.89 -2.24
N ALA A 106 10.60 -1.60 -2.50
CA ALA A 106 11.11 -1.11 -3.78
C ALA A 106 12.43 -1.79 -4.21
N SER A 107 13.30 -2.09 -3.25
CA SER A 107 14.61 -2.72 -3.49
C SER A 107 14.57 -4.26 -3.41
N ILE A 108 13.67 -4.81 -2.58
CA ILE A 108 13.61 -6.25 -2.30
C ILE A 108 12.72 -6.99 -3.30
N VAL A 109 11.55 -6.45 -3.65
CA VAL A 109 10.57 -7.12 -4.53
C VAL A 109 11.16 -7.55 -5.87
N PRO A 110 12.01 -6.76 -6.57
CA PRO A 110 12.63 -7.19 -7.84
C PRO A 110 13.46 -8.47 -7.71
N ASN A 111 13.94 -8.77 -6.50
CA ASN A 111 14.84 -9.88 -6.20
C ASN A 111 14.16 -11.00 -5.39
N LEU A 112 12.87 -10.84 -5.04
CA LEU A 112 12.14 -11.77 -4.18
C LEU A 112 10.98 -12.40 -4.94
N ARG A 113 10.94 -13.73 -5.00
CA ARG A 113 9.78 -14.42 -5.59
C ARG A 113 8.51 -14.08 -4.78
N PRO A 114 7.37 -13.79 -5.44
CA PRO A 114 6.15 -13.34 -4.75
C PRO A 114 5.72 -14.18 -3.57
N GLN A 115 5.81 -15.51 -3.69
CA GLN A 115 5.47 -16.48 -2.63
C GLN A 115 6.25 -16.30 -1.32
N TYR A 116 7.40 -15.62 -1.35
CA TYR A 116 8.22 -15.36 -0.16
C TYR A 116 7.94 -14.01 0.51
N ILE A 117 7.12 -13.14 -0.07
CA ILE A 117 6.77 -11.82 0.51
C ILE A 117 6.16 -11.97 1.91
N PRO A 118 5.18 -12.86 2.18
CA PRO A 118 4.62 -13.00 3.52
C PRO A 118 5.65 -13.46 4.56
N ARG A 119 6.55 -14.38 4.16
CA ARG A 119 7.62 -14.85 5.03
C ARG A 119 8.61 -13.74 5.36
N TRP A 120 8.96 -12.92 4.37
CA TRP A 120 9.83 -11.77 4.56
C TRP A 120 9.20 -10.73 5.49
N ALA A 121 7.92 -10.40 5.30
CA ALA A 121 7.17 -9.53 6.21
C ALA A 121 7.16 -10.09 7.65
N GLY A 122 6.89 -11.39 7.79
CA GLY A 122 6.91 -12.08 9.09
C GLY A 122 8.27 -12.08 9.78
N LEU A 123 9.37 -12.14 9.03
CA LEU A 123 10.72 -12.00 9.58
C LEU A 123 10.97 -10.58 10.10
N GLY A 124 10.58 -9.55 9.33
CA GLY A 124 10.66 -8.15 9.80
C GLY A 124 9.89 -7.94 11.10
N ARG A 125 8.68 -8.51 11.18
CA ARG A 125 7.85 -8.50 12.39
C ARG A 125 8.50 -9.18 13.60
N SER A 126 9.10 -10.36 13.43
CA SER A 126 9.72 -11.09 14.56
C SER A 126 10.96 -10.40 15.12
N LEU A 127 11.65 -9.60 14.29
CA LEU A 127 12.83 -8.83 14.67
C LEU A 127 12.49 -7.47 15.30
N TYR A 128 11.30 -6.93 15.05
CA TYR A 128 10.86 -5.66 15.61
C TYR A 128 10.65 -5.74 17.13
N LYS A 129 11.08 -4.71 17.88
CA LYS A 129 11.07 -4.69 19.36
C LYS A 129 10.33 -3.50 19.99
N GLY A 130 9.62 -2.69 19.20
CA GLY A 130 8.95 -1.47 19.66
C GLY A 130 9.76 -0.23 19.33
#